data_AF-A0A6U4U2E8-F1
#
_entry.id   AF-A0A6U4U2E8-F1
#
_cell.length_a   1.000
_cell.length_b   1.000
_cell.length_c   1.000
_cell.angle_alpha   90.00
_cell.angle_beta   90.00
_cell.angle_gamma   90.00
#
_symmetry.space_group_name_H-M   'P 1'
#
loop_
_entity.id
_entity.type
_entity.pdbx_description
1 polymer ?
#
loop_
_entity_poly.entity_id
_entity_poly.type
_entity_poly.pdbx_seq_one_letter_code
_entity_poly.pdbx_strand_id
1 'polypeptide(L)'
;IGQNIKMLMPQETANKHDGYLEAFRGREGNTTFRVRRTVRARRKSGEEFLARINVRALTVNNGVDTQDSLMLVGYLEDITSKEAYERDVRITALAISRASVPVVEMTTDGTVRTFNAAAEKQFGYTSEEVVGQNVKMLMPESIAVNHDGYLKRYMETGVKHVIGNTREVTARHKDGKEIPVRIRVTELRPDPKQPPTFISYVWSIEEELRVANASVESTTLLNESPTPIIVITQNGIITRVNAATLEAWGYAHESEMVDHNVKMIMPDEVAVNHDGY
;
A
#
# COMPACT_ATOMS: atom_id res chain seq x y z
N ILE A 1 13.19 37.84 32.03
CA ILE A 1 11.99 38.50 32.63
C ILE A 1 12.07 39.97 32.21
N GLY A 2 11.00 40.53 31.62
CA GLY A 2 10.99 41.90 31.07
C GLY A 2 11.39 42.04 29.59
N GLN A 3 11.65 40.95 28.86
CA GLN A 3 11.95 40.98 27.42
C GLN A 3 10.69 40.73 26.59
N ASN A 4 10.65 41.31 25.39
CA ASN A 4 9.49 41.24 24.50
C ASN A 4 9.28 39.82 23.94
N ILE A 5 8.04 39.32 23.97
CA ILE A 5 7.67 37.97 23.52
C ILE A 5 8.01 37.70 22.04
N LYS A 6 8.17 38.74 21.22
CA LYS A 6 8.63 38.64 19.83
C LYS A 6 9.95 37.88 19.67
N MET A 7 10.80 37.85 20.69
CA MET A 7 12.06 37.10 20.66
C MET A 7 11.87 35.59 20.47
N LEU A 8 10.68 35.06 20.74
CA LEU A 8 10.31 33.65 20.60
C LEU A 8 9.61 33.35 19.27
N MET A 9 9.52 34.33 18.37
CA MET A 9 8.80 34.26 17.10
C MET A 9 9.76 34.51 15.92
N PRO A 10 9.52 33.90 14.75
CA PRO A 10 10.18 34.27 13.51
C PRO A 10 9.92 35.75 13.15
N GLN A 11 10.89 36.37 12.47
CA GLN A 11 10.86 37.79 12.17
C GLN A 11 9.57 38.23 11.46
N GLU A 12 9.08 37.42 10.51
CA GLU A 12 7.84 37.73 9.79
C GLU A 12 6.60 37.78 10.71
N THR A 13 6.56 36.91 11.73
CA THR A 13 5.48 36.89 12.73
C THR A 13 5.65 38.02 13.74
N ALA A 14 6.88 38.29 14.17
CA ALA A 14 7.22 39.39 15.06
C ALA A 14 6.86 40.76 14.48
N ASN A 15 7.03 40.94 13.16
CA ASN A 15 6.69 42.18 12.45
C ASN A 15 5.17 42.46 12.45
N LYS A 16 4.34 41.41 12.48
CA LYS A 16 2.87 41.53 12.49
C LYS A 16 2.29 41.65 13.91
N HIS A 17 3.09 41.37 14.94
CA HIS A 17 2.62 41.24 16.32
C HIS A 17 2.09 42.54 16.93
N ASP A 18 2.71 43.70 16.65
CA ASP A 18 2.26 44.97 17.23
C ASP A 18 0.89 45.39 16.71
N GLY A 19 0.64 45.17 15.41
CA GLY A 19 -0.68 45.44 14.81
C GLY A 19 -1.80 44.61 15.45
N TYR A 20 -1.50 43.39 15.93
CA TYR A 20 -2.48 42.60 16.68
C TYR A 20 -2.77 43.16 18.08
N LEU A 21 -1.79 43.79 18.74
CA LEU A 21 -1.96 44.45 20.04
C LEU A 21 -2.66 45.80 19.92
N GLU A 22 -2.37 46.57 18.86
CA GLU A 22 -3.01 47.88 18.61
C GLU A 22 -4.48 47.75 18.22
N ALA A 23 -4.81 46.81 17.31
CA ALA A 23 -6.20 46.49 16.97
C ALA A 23 -7.02 46.00 18.18
N PHE A 24 -6.34 45.57 19.24
CA PHE A 24 -6.93 45.14 20.49
C PHE A 24 -7.16 46.31 21.47
N ARG A 25 -6.21 47.25 21.60
CA ARG A 25 -6.35 48.44 22.48
C ARG A 25 -7.51 49.35 22.08
N GLY A 26 -7.95 49.31 20.83
CA GLY A 26 -9.06 50.10 20.30
C GLY A 26 -10.46 49.50 20.44
N ARG A 27 -10.64 48.31 21.07
CA ARG A 27 -11.96 47.69 21.28
C ARG A 27 -12.45 47.96 22.71
N GLU A 28 -13.39 48.89 22.88
CA GLU A 28 -14.08 49.11 24.15
C GLU A 28 -15.06 47.96 24.47
N GLY A 29 -14.98 47.41 25.69
CA GLY A 29 -15.96 46.45 26.21
C GLY A 29 -15.34 45.18 26.82
N ASN A 30 -16.00 44.68 27.89
CA ASN A 30 -15.64 43.53 28.73
C ASN A 30 -15.66 42.19 27.95
N THR A 31 -14.74 42.05 26.99
CA THR A 31 -14.76 40.97 26.00
C THR A 31 -13.70 39.94 26.41
N THR A 32 -14.11 38.79 26.93
CA THR A 32 -13.21 37.64 27.11
C THR A 32 -12.70 37.17 25.75
N PHE A 33 -11.49 37.59 25.39
CA PHE A 33 -10.82 37.23 24.15
C PHE A 33 -10.12 35.89 24.31
N ARG A 34 -10.28 34.98 23.32
CA ARG A 34 -9.55 33.70 23.24
C ARG A 34 -8.89 33.60 21.86
N VAL A 35 -7.57 33.62 21.82
CA VAL A 35 -6.80 33.31 20.61
C VAL A 35 -6.35 31.88 20.69
N ARG A 36 -6.64 31.10 19.66
CA ARG A 36 -5.99 29.83 19.40
C ARG A 36 -5.41 29.90 17.99
N ARG A 37 -4.08 29.88 17.87
CA ARG A 37 -3.40 29.90 16.58
C ARG A 37 -2.19 28.98 16.58
N THR A 38 -1.92 28.39 15.43
CA THR A 38 -0.65 27.72 15.16
C THR A 38 0.30 28.74 14.56
N VAL A 39 1.49 28.86 15.15
CA VAL A 39 2.57 29.72 14.66
C VAL A 39 3.85 28.92 14.57
N ARG A 40 4.81 29.39 13.78
CA ARG A 40 6.20 28.96 13.92
C ARG A 40 6.78 29.73 15.09
N ALA A 41 7.40 29.05 16.03
CA ALA A 41 8.12 29.63 17.17
C ALA A 41 9.60 29.29 17.05
N ARG A 42 10.45 30.03 17.76
CA ARG A 42 11.89 29.85 17.72
C ARG A 42 12.44 29.65 19.13
N ARG A 43 13.21 28.57 19.32
CA ARG A 43 13.97 28.32 20.56
C ARG A 43 15.14 29.30 20.67
N LYS A 44 15.70 29.45 21.86
CA LYS A 44 16.93 30.24 22.09
C LYS A 44 18.12 29.74 21.23
N SER A 45 18.16 28.44 20.95
CA SER A 45 19.17 27.82 20.08
C SER A 45 19.06 28.24 18.61
N GLY A 46 17.96 28.88 18.19
CA GLY A 46 17.66 29.21 16.81
C GLY A 46 16.79 28.17 16.09
N GLU A 47 16.55 27.00 16.69
CA GLU A 47 15.65 25.97 16.16
C GLU A 47 14.22 26.49 16.05
N GLU A 48 13.60 26.31 14.88
CA GLU A 48 12.20 26.66 14.66
C GLU A 48 11.29 25.43 14.85
N PHE A 49 10.15 25.62 15.51
CA PHE A 49 9.19 24.56 15.80
C PHE A 49 7.75 25.05 15.66
N LEU A 50 6.80 24.13 15.49
CA LEU A 50 5.38 24.47 15.43
C LEU A 50 4.79 24.57 16.84
N ALA A 51 4.22 25.73 17.13
CA ALA A 51 3.66 26.06 18.42
C ALA A 51 2.18 26.41 18.29
N ARG A 52 1.33 25.78 19.11
CA ARG A 52 -0.04 26.22 19.32
C ARG A 52 -0.08 27.18 20.50
N ILE A 53 -0.38 28.44 20.21
CA ILE A 53 -0.53 29.47 21.23
C ILE A 53 -2.00 29.60 21.59
N ASN A 54 -2.29 29.55 22.89
CA ASN A 54 -3.57 29.90 23.46
C ASN A 54 -3.39 31.16 24.31
N VAL A 55 -4.09 32.25 24.01
CA VAL A 55 -4.06 33.49 24.81
C VAL A 55 -5.46 33.86 25.24
N ARG A 56 -5.62 34.23 26.50
CA ARG A 56 -6.83 34.78 27.08
C ARG A 56 -6.56 36.15 27.70
N ALA A 57 -7.46 37.10 27.48
CA ALA A 57 -7.45 38.37 28.17
C ALA A 57 -8.26 38.29 29.48
N LEU A 58 -7.71 38.84 30.55
CA LEU A 58 -8.30 38.96 31.88
C LEU A 58 -8.28 40.42 32.31
N THR A 59 -9.41 40.94 32.76
CA THR A 59 -9.48 42.25 33.39
C THR A 59 -9.10 42.09 34.86
N VAL A 60 -8.06 42.79 35.32
CA VAL A 60 -7.63 42.79 36.71
C VAL A 60 -8.00 44.15 37.30
N ASN A 61 -8.90 44.12 38.28
CA ASN A 61 -9.32 45.31 38.99
C ASN A 61 -8.40 45.48 40.21
N ASN A 62 -7.43 46.39 40.12
CA ASN A 62 -6.36 46.52 41.12
C ASN A 62 -6.74 47.37 42.35
N GLY A 63 -8.02 47.75 42.51
CA GLY A 63 -8.56 48.35 43.74
C GLY A 63 -7.98 49.71 44.18
N VAL A 64 -6.94 50.22 43.50
CA VAL A 64 -6.20 51.44 43.88
C VAL A 64 -6.11 52.45 42.72
N ASP A 65 -6.36 52.03 41.47
CA ASP A 65 -6.46 52.90 40.29
C ASP A 65 -7.79 52.64 39.57
N THR A 66 -8.47 53.72 39.15
CA THR A 66 -9.74 53.69 38.37
C THR A 66 -9.56 53.20 36.93
N GLN A 67 -8.42 52.59 36.59
CA GLN A 67 -8.15 52.05 35.27
C GLN A 67 -7.99 50.53 35.34
N ASP A 68 -9.01 49.82 34.87
CA ASP A 68 -9.00 48.37 34.69
C ASP A 68 -7.71 47.97 33.95
N SER A 69 -6.84 47.23 34.64
CA SER A 69 -5.57 46.78 34.06
C SER A 69 -5.80 45.47 33.33
N LEU A 70 -5.56 45.47 32.02
CA LEU A 70 -5.71 44.28 31.22
C LEU A 70 -4.46 43.39 31.33
N MET A 71 -4.68 42.15 31.75
CA MET A 71 -3.66 41.10 31.77
C MET A 71 -3.93 40.07 30.66
N LEU A 72 -2.88 39.67 29.93
CA LEU A 72 -2.96 38.55 28.98
C LEU A 72 -2.31 37.32 29.60
N VAL A 73 -3.05 36.21 29.70
CA VAL A 73 -2.54 34.92 30.13
C VAL A 73 -2.56 33.98 28.94
N GLY A 74 -1.41 33.40 28.60
CA GLY A 74 -1.32 32.42 27.53
C GLY A 74 -0.38 31.29 27.84
N TYR A 75 -0.63 30.14 27.20
CA TYR A 75 0.26 29.00 27.19
C TYR A 75 0.57 28.59 25.75
N LEU A 76 1.73 27.99 25.58
CA LEU A 76 2.25 27.53 24.30
C LEU A 76 2.44 26.02 24.38
N GLU A 77 1.88 25.30 23.42
CA GLU A 77 2.03 23.85 23.25
C GLU A 77 2.91 23.60 22.02
N ASP A 78 4.03 22.87 22.18
CA ASP A 78 4.81 22.37 21.04
C ASP A 78 4.04 21.22 20.38
N ILE A 79 3.68 21.37 19.12
CA ILE A 79 2.89 20.40 18.36
C ILE A 79 3.68 19.77 17.22
N THR A 80 4.99 20.01 17.14
CA THR A 80 5.83 19.58 16.01
C THR A 80 5.78 18.07 15.80
N SER A 81 5.94 17.30 16.87
CA SER A 81 5.87 15.83 16.82
C SER A 81 4.47 15.32 16.49
N LYS A 82 3.42 16.00 16.97
CA LYS A 82 2.03 15.61 16.71
C LYS A 82 1.65 15.84 15.25
N GLU A 83 1.96 17.00 14.69
CA GLU A 83 1.68 17.33 13.30
C GLU A 83 2.52 16.49 12.34
N ALA A 84 3.78 16.20 12.67
CA ALA A 84 4.62 15.28 11.89
C ALA A 84 4.01 13.87 11.86
N TYR A 85 3.58 13.34 13.01
CA TYR A 85 2.92 12.04 13.09
C TYR A 85 1.60 12.00 12.32
N GLU A 86 0.72 12.99 12.51
CA GLU A 86 -0.55 13.09 11.78
C GLU A 86 -0.33 13.20 10.26
N ARG A 87 0.73 13.90 9.85
CA ARG A 87 1.15 14.01 8.45
C ARG A 87 1.65 12.67 7.91
N ASP A 88 2.50 11.95 8.64
CA ASP A 88 3.03 10.66 8.22
C ASP A 88 1.93 9.59 8.12
N VAL A 89 1.01 9.57 9.09
CA VAL A 89 -0.20 8.74 9.03
C VAL A 89 -1.03 9.07 7.80
N ARG A 90 -1.24 10.37 7.52
CA ARG A 90 -1.99 10.80 6.33
C ARG A 90 -1.30 10.41 5.02
N ILE A 91 0.02 10.59 4.91
CA ILE A 91 0.80 10.21 3.73
C ILE A 91 0.73 8.69 3.52
N THR A 92 0.88 7.92 4.59
CA THR A 92 0.81 6.45 4.53
C THR A 92 -0.58 5.98 4.10
N ALA A 93 -1.65 6.55 4.65
CA ALA A 93 -3.02 6.25 4.25
C ALA A 93 -3.28 6.61 2.77
N LEU A 94 -2.77 7.75 2.30
CA LEU A 94 -2.82 8.13 0.89
C LEU A 94 -2.05 7.16 -0.01
N ALA A 95 -0.87 6.71 0.41
CA ALA A 95 -0.08 5.73 -0.32
C ALA A 95 -0.82 4.39 -0.45
N ILE A 96 -1.43 3.89 0.63
CA ILE A 96 -2.20 2.63 0.62
C ILE A 96 -3.45 2.76 -0.25
N SER A 97 -4.21 3.84 -0.10
CA SER A 97 -5.45 4.07 -0.86
C SER A 97 -5.23 4.23 -2.36
N ARG A 98 -4.07 4.77 -2.77
CA ARG A 98 -3.70 4.96 -4.18
C ARG A 98 -2.86 3.81 -4.75
N ALA A 99 -2.45 2.85 -3.94
CA ALA A 99 -1.67 1.71 -4.40
C ALA A 99 -2.49 0.88 -5.40
N SER A 100 -1.83 0.48 -6.49
CA SER A 100 -2.43 -0.41 -7.50
C SER A 100 -2.49 -1.87 -7.04
N VAL A 101 -1.81 -2.20 -5.93
CA VAL A 101 -1.86 -3.52 -5.31
C VAL A 101 -3.02 -3.56 -4.32
N PRO A 102 -3.85 -4.60 -4.32
CA PRO A 102 -4.89 -4.77 -3.32
C PRO A 102 -4.30 -4.90 -1.92
N VAL A 103 -4.80 -4.07 -1.00
CA VAL A 103 -4.38 -4.05 0.41
C VAL A 103 -5.59 -4.26 1.30
N VAL A 104 -5.46 -5.23 2.21
CA VAL A 104 -6.43 -5.50 3.27
C VAL A 104 -5.73 -5.45 4.62
N GLU A 105 -6.19 -4.58 5.51
CA GLU A 105 -5.74 -4.54 6.91
C GLU A 105 -6.82 -5.12 7.81
N MET A 106 -6.45 -5.95 8.78
CA MET A 106 -7.35 -6.52 9.77
C MET A 106 -6.76 -6.50 11.19
N THR A 107 -7.64 -6.56 12.18
CA THR A 107 -7.31 -6.77 13.59
C THR A 107 -6.93 -8.23 13.88
N THR A 108 -6.54 -8.52 15.13
CA THR A 108 -6.15 -9.86 15.57
C THR A 108 -7.27 -10.90 15.57
N ASP A 109 -8.53 -10.48 15.59
CA ASP A 109 -9.73 -11.31 15.45
C ASP A 109 -10.23 -11.40 14.00
N GLY A 110 -9.49 -10.83 13.04
CA GLY A 110 -9.82 -10.90 11.62
C GLY A 110 -10.81 -9.85 11.13
N THR A 111 -11.16 -8.87 11.95
CA THR A 111 -12.04 -7.75 11.55
C THR A 111 -11.29 -6.78 10.64
N VAL A 112 -11.82 -6.55 9.43
CA VAL A 112 -11.19 -5.68 8.43
C VAL A 112 -11.30 -4.21 8.86
N ARG A 113 -10.18 -3.50 8.80
CA ARG A 113 -10.06 -2.05 9.08
C ARG A 113 -9.86 -1.24 7.82
N THR A 114 -9.09 -1.75 6.87
CA THR A 114 -8.75 -1.06 5.63
C THR A 114 -8.97 -1.99 4.45
N PHE A 115 -9.65 -1.48 3.43
CA PHE A 115 -9.87 -2.16 2.16
C PHE A 115 -9.70 -1.14 1.03
N ASN A 116 -8.56 -1.19 0.32
CA ASN A 116 -8.26 -0.14 -0.67
C ASN A 116 -9.00 -0.35 -2.01
N ALA A 117 -9.00 0.68 -2.86
CA ALA A 117 -9.70 0.65 -4.15
C ALA A 117 -9.24 -0.49 -5.08
N ALA A 118 -7.97 -0.91 -5.00
CA ALA A 118 -7.49 -2.06 -5.75
C ALA A 118 -8.10 -3.38 -5.25
N ALA A 119 -8.29 -3.52 -3.93
CA ALA A 119 -9.00 -4.65 -3.34
C ALA A 119 -10.48 -4.64 -3.68
N GLU A 120 -11.13 -3.47 -3.68
CA GLU A 120 -12.52 -3.34 -4.16
C GLU A 120 -12.68 -3.88 -5.57
N LYS A 121 -11.80 -3.46 -6.47
CA LYS A 121 -11.81 -3.91 -7.87
C LYS A 121 -11.55 -5.41 -8.01
N GLN A 122 -10.63 -5.97 -7.23
CA GLN A 122 -10.28 -7.39 -7.34
C GLN A 122 -11.35 -8.32 -6.75
N PHE A 123 -12.00 -7.92 -5.66
CA PHE A 123 -12.95 -8.78 -4.93
C PHE A 123 -14.41 -8.43 -5.19
N GLY A 124 -14.71 -7.31 -5.85
CA GLY A 124 -16.06 -6.89 -6.22
C GLY A 124 -16.89 -6.32 -5.08
N TYR A 125 -16.30 -6.13 -3.90
CA TYR A 125 -16.92 -5.48 -2.75
C TYR A 125 -16.51 -4.01 -2.66
N THR A 126 -17.36 -3.16 -2.10
CA THR A 126 -16.92 -1.82 -1.67
C THR A 126 -16.30 -1.86 -0.28
N SER A 127 -15.48 -0.88 0.06
CA SER A 127 -14.88 -0.76 1.40
C SER A 127 -15.96 -0.67 2.48
N GLU A 128 -17.10 -0.04 2.21
CA GLU A 128 -18.23 0.06 3.16
C GLU A 128 -18.86 -1.29 3.47
N GLU A 129 -18.81 -2.24 2.54
CA GLU A 129 -19.35 -3.59 2.73
C GLU A 129 -18.40 -4.49 3.54
N VAL A 130 -17.09 -4.23 3.46
CA VAL A 130 -16.06 -5.11 4.03
C VAL A 130 -15.52 -4.59 5.36
N VAL A 131 -15.36 -3.28 5.53
CA VAL A 131 -14.82 -2.70 6.77
C VAL A 131 -15.77 -2.98 7.93
N GLY A 132 -15.21 -3.51 9.02
CA GLY A 132 -15.97 -4.00 10.17
C GLY A 132 -16.47 -5.44 10.05
N GLN A 133 -16.35 -6.08 8.88
CA GLN A 133 -16.64 -7.50 8.70
C GLN A 133 -15.40 -8.36 8.93
N ASN A 134 -15.60 -9.67 9.14
CA ASN A 134 -14.50 -10.61 9.24
C ASN A 134 -13.95 -10.96 7.84
N VAL A 135 -12.62 -10.94 7.70
CA VAL A 135 -11.89 -11.18 6.45
C VAL A 135 -12.24 -12.52 5.77
N LYS A 136 -12.75 -13.50 6.51
CA LYS A 136 -13.12 -14.83 5.98
C LYS A 136 -14.19 -14.77 4.88
N MET A 137 -14.92 -13.67 4.75
CA MET A 137 -15.82 -13.44 3.62
C MET A 137 -15.10 -13.44 2.26
N LEU A 138 -13.80 -13.13 2.23
CA LEU A 138 -12.96 -13.11 1.04
C LEU A 138 -12.32 -14.48 0.72
N MET A 139 -12.76 -15.55 1.39
CA MET A 139 -12.17 -16.88 1.31
C MET A 139 -13.22 -17.93 0.91
N PRO A 140 -12.81 -19.02 0.25
CA PRO A 140 -13.65 -20.21 0.10
C PRO A 140 -14.10 -20.75 1.46
N GLU A 141 -15.28 -21.34 1.51
CA GLU A 141 -15.88 -21.84 2.76
C GLU A 141 -15.01 -22.89 3.46
N SER A 142 -14.35 -23.75 2.67
CA SER A 142 -13.40 -24.77 3.15
C SER A 142 -12.26 -24.20 4.00
N ILE A 143 -11.84 -22.96 3.74
CA ILE A 143 -10.80 -22.25 4.48
C ILE A 143 -11.41 -21.34 5.55
N ALA A 144 -12.50 -20.64 5.21
CA ALA A 144 -13.15 -19.63 6.05
C ALA A 144 -13.56 -20.17 7.43
N VAL A 145 -14.05 -21.41 7.50
CA VAL A 145 -14.51 -22.05 8.75
C VAL A 145 -13.39 -22.17 9.78
N ASN A 146 -12.16 -22.40 9.34
CA ASN A 146 -11.01 -22.62 10.23
C ASN A 146 -10.14 -21.37 10.44
N HIS A 147 -10.42 -20.28 9.70
CA HIS A 147 -9.54 -19.12 9.66
C HIS A 147 -9.35 -18.44 11.02
N ASP A 148 -10.43 -18.27 11.78
CA ASP A 148 -10.38 -17.66 13.12
C ASP A 148 -9.50 -18.50 14.08
N GLY A 149 -9.46 -19.82 13.89
CA GLY A 149 -8.58 -20.74 14.61
C GLY A 149 -7.09 -20.53 14.29
N TYR A 150 -6.77 -20.21 13.03
CA TYR A 150 -5.39 -19.90 12.62
C TYR A 150 -4.88 -18.61 13.28
N LEU A 151 -5.74 -17.58 13.35
CA LEU A 151 -5.41 -16.32 14.02
C LEU A 151 -5.19 -16.55 15.53
N LYS A 152 -6.11 -17.26 16.19
CA LYS A 152 -6.00 -17.59 17.61
C LYS A 152 -4.72 -18.36 17.91
N ARG A 153 -4.43 -19.41 17.15
CA ARG A 153 -3.19 -20.20 17.29
C ARG A 153 -1.94 -19.33 17.12
N TYR A 154 -1.93 -18.43 16.14
CA TYR A 154 -0.80 -17.51 15.96
C TYR A 154 -0.60 -16.60 17.17
N MET A 155 -1.69 -16.03 17.70
CA MET A 155 -1.63 -15.16 18.88
C MET A 155 -1.14 -15.90 20.14
N GLU A 156 -1.48 -17.18 20.27
CA GLU A 156 -1.06 -18.02 21.41
C GLU A 156 0.38 -18.53 21.28
N THR A 157 0.80 -18.92 20.08
CA THR A 157 2.05 -19.67 19.87
C THR A 157 3.17 -18.86 19.21
N GLY A 158 2.85 -17.74 18.56
CA GLY A 158 3.77 -16.97 17.73
C GLY A 158 4.26 -17.70 16.46
N VAL A 159 3.80 -18.91 16.18
CA VAL A 159 4.28 -19.72 15.06
C VAL A 159 3.70 -19.19 13.75
N LYS A 160 4.58 -18.63 12.92
CA LYS A 160 4.27 -18.03 11.63
C LYS A 160 4.04 -19.11 10.56
N HIS A 161 2.79 -19.30 10.16
CA HIS A 161 2.45 -20.13 8.99
C HIS A 161 2.39 -19.27 7.73
N VAL A 162 1.48 -18.31 7.69
CA VAL A 162 1.30 -17.39 6.55
C VAL A 162 2.06 -16.07 6.77
N ILE A 163 2.11 -15.58 8.01
CA ILE A 163 2.68 -14.28 8.35
C ILE A 163 4.20 -14.25 8.07
N GLY A 164 4.67 -13.26 7.31
CA GLY A 164 6.07 -13.10 6.93
C GLY A 164 6.49 -13.87 5.68
N ASN A 165 5.64 -14.73 5.13
CA ASN A 165 5.90 -15.47 3.90
C ASN A 165 4.90 -15.07 2.79
N THR A 166 5.32 -15.25 1.54
CA THR A 166 4.42 -15.15 0.38
C THR A 166 3.82 -16.53 0.10
N ARG A 167 2.51 -16.61 -0.13
CA ARG A 167 1.82 -17.87 -0.44
C ARG A 167 0.79 -17.70 -1.54
N GLU A 168 0.59 -18.76 -2.31
CA GLU A 168 -0.52 -18.86 -3.25
C GLU A 168 -1.69 -19.56 -2.55
N VAL A 169 -2.87 -18.95 -2.62
CA VAL A 169 -4.08 -19.41 -1.97
C VAL A 169 -5.28 -19.11 -2.87
N THR A 170 -6.41 -19.73 -2.57
CA THR A 170 -7.67 -19.41 -3.22
C THR A 170 -8.42 -18.36 -2.40
N ALA A 171 -8.80 -17.28 -3.06
CA ALA A 171 -9.69 -16.25 -2.57
C ALA A 171 -11.10 -16.41 -3.17
N ARG A 172 -12.07 -15.68 -2.63
CA ARG A 172 -13.45 -15.66 -3.13
C ARG A 172 -13.91 -14.24 -3.45
N HIS A 173 -14.39 -14.04 -4.66
CA HIS A 173 -15.01 -12.80 -5.14
C HIS A 173 -16.46 -12.69 -4.65
N LYS A 174 -17.04 -11.49 -4.67
CA LYS A 174 -18.41 -11.21 -4.23
C LYS A 174 -19.49 -12.03 -4.94
N ASP A 175 -19.31 -12.30 -6.23
CA ASP A 175 -20.21 -13.15 -7.02
C ASP A 175 -20.08 -14.66 -6.70
N GLY A 176 -19.16 -15.02 -5.81
CA GLY A 176 -18.88 -16.39 -5.40
C GLY A 176 -17.77 -17.07 -6.19
N LYS A 177 -17.22 -16.46 -7.24
CA LYS A 177 -16.11 -17.00 -8.02
C LYS A 177 -14.88 -17.16 -7.14
N GLU A 178 -14.22 -18.31 -7.25
CA GLU A 178 -12.91 -18.53 -6.65
C GLU A 178 -11.80 -17.94 -7.54
N ILE A 179 -10.90 -17.19 -6.93
CA ILE A 179 -9.79 -16.51 -7.62
C ILE A 179 -8.48 -17.01 -7.02
N PRO A 180 -7.55 -17.56 -7.82
CA PRO A 180 -6.19 -17.83 -7.34
C PRO A 180 -5.47 -16.51 -7.09
N VAL A 181 -4.97 -16.35 -5.86
CA VAL A 181 -4.27 -15.14 -5.43
C VAL A 181 -2.95 -15.49 -4.76
N ARG A 182 -2.01 -14.56 -4.85
CA ARG A 182 -0.79 -14.58 -4.06
C ARG A 182 -0.91 -13.55 -2.95
N ILE A 183 -0.64 -13.99 -1.72
CA ILE A 183 -0.78 -13.18 -0.51
C ILE A 183 0.55 -13.03 0.21
N ARG A 184 0.76 -11.84 0.78
CA ARG A 184 1.82 -11.59 1.76
C ARG A 184 1.24 -10.85 2.95
N VAL A 185 1.33 -11.47 4.13
CA VAL A 185 0.80 -10.91 5.38
C VAL A 185 1.95 -10.42 6.25
N THR A 186 1.86 -9.17 6.71
CA THR A 186 2.82 -8.54 7.62
C THR A 186 2.10 -8.15 8.90
N GLU A 187 2.74 -8.43 10.03
CA GLU A 187 2.28 -7.94 11.32
C GLU A 187 2.80 -6.52 11.55
N LEU A 188 1.90 -5.61 11.94
CA LEU A 188 2.21 -4.25 12.33
C LEU A 188 1.94 -4.07 13.81
N ARG A 189 2.92 -3.54 14.54
CA ARG A 189 2.81 -3.26 15.98
C ARG A 189 3.26 -1.81 16.26
N PRO A 190 2.42 -0.80 15.96
CA PRO A 190 2.79 0.61 16.09
C PRO A 190 3.02 1.04 17.55
N ASP A 191 2.23 0.50 18.47
CA ASP A 191 2.34 0.71 19.91
C ASP A 191 2.52 -0.66 20.60
N PRO A 192 3.61 -0.90 21.34
CA PRO A 192 3.82 -2.14 22.08
C PRO A 192 2.72 -2.49 23.08
N LYS A 193 1.93 -1.49 23.52
CA LYS A 193 0.83 -1.66 24.48
C LYS A 193 -0.48 -2.05 23.81
N GLN A 194 -0.57 -1.98 22.49
CA GLN A 194 -1.78 -2.33 21.73
C GLN A 194 -1.62 -3.68 21.03
N PRO A 195 -2.73 -4.39 20.77
CA PRO A 195 -2.71 -5.57 19.93
C PRO A 195 -2.15 -5.23 18.53
N PRO A 196 -1.37 -6.12 17.91
CA PRO A 196 -0.93 -5.91 16.53
C PRO A 196 -2.11 -5.84 15.56
N THR A 197 -1.88 -5.22 14.41
CA THR A 197 -2.74 -5.40 13.23
C THR A 197 -2.00 -6.21 12.17
N PHE A 198 -2.74 -6.75 11.22
CA PHE A 198 -2.20 -7.49 10.09
C PHE A 198 -2.52 -6.73 8.81
N ILE A 199 -1.49 -6.40 8.04
CA ILE A 199 -1.64 -5.85 6.71
C ILE A 199 -1.30 -6.94 5.68
N SER A 200 -2.14 -7.08 4.67
CA SER A 200 -1.97 -8.07 3.62
C SER A 200 -2.00 -7.42 2.25
N TYR A 201 -1.10 -7.87 1.38
CA TYR A 201 -1.13 -7.61 -0.05
C TYR A 201 -1.67 -8.87 -0.72
N VAL A 202 -2.70 -8.74 -1.56
CA VAL A 202 -3.41 -9.90 -2.13
C VAL A 202 -3.67 -9.67 -3.61
N TRP A 203 -2.84 -10.20 -4.51
CA TRP A 203 -3.00 -9.97 -5.95
C TRP A 203 -3.37 -11.25 -6.69
N SER A 204 -4.28 -11.14 -7.65
CA SER A 204 -4.65 -12.24 -8.54
C SER A 204 -3.45 -12.70 -9.36
N ILE A 205 -3.34 -14.02 -9.52
CA ILE A 205 -2.37 -14.69 -10.38
C ILE A 205 -3.06 -15.43 -11.54
N GLU A 206 -4.34 -15.12 -11.81
CA GLU A 206 -5.11 -15.75 -12.89
C GLU A 206 -4.43 -15.63 -14.24
N GLU A 207 -3.88 -14.45 -14.55
CA GLU A 207 -3.20 -14.22 -15.82
C GLU A 207 -1.88 -14.99 -15.93
N GLU A 208 -1.11 -15.07 -14.83
CA GLU A 208 0.11 -15.88 -14.75
C GLU A 208 -0.21 -17.36 -15.01
N LEU A 209 -1.26 -17.87 -14.38
CA LEU A 209 -1.73 -19.25 -14.55
C LEU A 209 -2.31 -19.50 -15.94
N ARG A 210 -3.03 -18.54 -16.52
CA ARG A 210 -3.57 -18.65 -17.89
C ARG A 210 -2.46 -18.80 -18.92
N VAL A 211 -1.41 -17.98 -18.81
CA VAL A 211 -0.23 -18.06 -19.69
C VAL A 211 0.52 -19.38 -19.47
N ALA A 212 0.73 -19.78 -18.21
CA ALA A 212 1.41 -21.03 -17.90
C ALA A 212 0.65 -22.26 -18.42
N ASN A 213 -0.66 -22.34 -18.18
CA ASN A 213 -1.50 -23.45 -18.63
C ASN A 213 -1.58 -23.52 -20.15
N ALA A 214 -1.74 -22.39 -20.85
CA ALA A 214 -1.74 -22.36 -22.32
C ALA A 214 -0.40 -22.85 -22.91
N SER A 215 0.72 -22.55 -22.23
CA SER A 215 2.04 -23.04 -22.64
C SER A 215 2.19 -24.56 -22.47
N VAL A 216 1.71 -25.09 -21.35
CA VAL A 216 1.69 -26.54 -21.09
C VAL A 216 0.78 -27.24 -22.10
N GLU A 217 -0.45 -26.78 -22.29
CA GLU A 217 -1.40 -27.35 -23.24
C GLU A 217 -0.86 -27.34 -24.67
N SER A 218 -0.28 -26.22 -25.14
CA SER A 218 0.33 -26.15 -26.46
C SER A 218 1.45 -27.18 -26.64
N THR A 219 2.27 -27.39 -25.60
CA THR A 219 3.37 -28.35 -25.64
C THR A 219 2.86 -29.80 -25.64
N THR A 220 1.86 -30.10 -24.81
CA THR A 220 1.21 -31.42 -24.78
C THR A 220 0.55 -31.75 -26.11
N LEU A 221 -0.24 -30.83 -26.69
CA LEU A 221 -0.92 -31.04 -27.97
C LEU A 221 0.05 -31.32 -29.13
N LEU A 222 1.20 -30.61 -29.15
CA LEU A 222 2.22 -30.86 -30.17
C LEU A 222 2.84 -32.24 -30.00
N ASN A 223 3.21 -32.60 -28.77
CA ASN A 223 3.87 -33.88 -28.47
C ASN A 223 2.97 -35.09 -28.67
N GLU A 224 1.68 -34.98 -28.36
CA GLU A 224 0.71 -36.06 -28.53
C GLU A 224 0.14 -36.15 -29.96
N SER A 225 0.42 -35.17 -30.82
CA SER A 225 -0.02 -35.20 -32.21
C SER A 225 0.70 -36.33 -32.99
N PRO A 226 -0.04 -37.23 -33.67
CA PRO A 226 0.57 -38.25 -34.53
C PRO A 226 1.11 -37.68 -35.85
N THR A 227 0.82 -36.41 -36.15
CA THR A 227 1.30 -35.73 -37.35
C THR A 227 2.65 -35.09 -37.06
N PRO A 228 3.66 -35.22 -37.94
CA PRO A 228 4.90 -34.47 -37.77
C PRO A 228 4.69 -32.95 -37.82
N ILE A 229 5.17 -32.26 -36.79
CA ILE A 229 5.08 -30.79 -36.66
C ILE A 229 6.45 -30.22 -36.34
N ILE A 230 6.87 -29.24 -37.15
CA ILE A 230 8.11 -28.48 -37.00
C ILE A 230 7.75 -26.99 -36.87
N VAL A 231 8.27 -26.33 -35.85
CA VAL A 231 8.09 -24.89 -35.62
C VAL A 231 9.41 -24.18 -35.91
N ILE A 232 9.39 -23.22 -36.83
CA ILE A 232 10.57 -22.46 -37.26
C ILE A 232 10.44 -20.97 -36.96
N THR A 233 11.57 -20.29 -36.80
CA THR A 233 11.63 -18.82 -36.85
C THR A 233 11.43 -18.30 -38.28
N GLN A 234 11.25 -16.99 -38.43
CA GLN A 234 11.22 -16.33 -39.74
C GLN A 234 12.50 -16.53 -40.58
N ASN A 235 13.62 -16.89 -39.94
CA ASN A 235 14.89 -17.18 -40.62
C ASN A 235 15.06 -18.67 -40.95
N GLY A 236 14.01 -19.48 -40.76
CA GLY A 236 14.05 -20.92 -41.01
C GLY A 236 14.75 -21.75 -39.94
N ILE A 237 15.11 -21.17 -38.79
CA ILE A 237 15.73 -21.92 -37.68
C ILE A 237 14.65 -22.71 -36.94
N ILE A 238 14.85 -24.02 -36.76
CA ILE A 238 13.97 -24.90 -36.01
C ILE A 238 14.04 -24.53 -34.52
N THR A 239 12.87 -24.22 -33.96
CA THR A 239 12.70 -23.89 -32.53
C THR A 239 12.07 -25.03 -31.75
N ARG A 240 11.28 -25.89 -32.42
CA ARG A 240 10.61 -27.02 -31.79
C ARG A 240 10.21 -28.07 -32.82
N VAL A 241 10.24 -29.33 -32.41
CA VAL A 241 9.74 -30.49 -33.15
C VAL A 241 8.94 -31.38 -32.21
N ASN A 242 7.97 -32.13 -32.72
CA ASN A 242 7.28 -33.14 -31.92
C ASN A 242 7.83 -34.56 -32.13
N ALA A 243 7.40 -35.50 -31.29
CA ALA A 243 7.86 -36.90 -31.35
C ALA A 243 7.63 -37.56 -32.73
N ALA A 244 6.48 -37.30 -33.38
CA ALA A 244 6.19 -37.81 -34.72
C ALA A 244 7.19 -37.31 -35.77
N THR A 245 7.75 -36.10 -35.62
CA THR A 245 8.82 -35.60 -36.48
C THR A 245 10.12 -36.37 -36.27
N LEU A 246 10.52 -36.58 -35.01
CA LEU A 246 11.72 -37.33 -34.69
C LEU A 246 11.64 -38.76 -35.25
N GLU A 247 10.49 -39.41 -35.09
CA GLU A 247 10.24 -40.75 -35.65
C GLU A 247 10.28 -40.76 -37.18
N ALA A 248 9.59 -39.82 -37.84
CA ALA A 248 9.48 -39.78 -39.30
C ALA A 248 10.83 -39.48 -39.99
N TRP A 249 11.67 -38.63 -39.40
CA TRP A 249 12.99 -38.30 -39.93
C TRP A 249 14.14 -39.10 -39.31
N GLY A 250 13.87 -39.95 -38.32
CA GLY A 250 14.86 -40.86 -37.74
C GLY A 250 15.86 -40.20 -36.78
N TYR A 251 15.49 -39.10 -36.13
CA TYR A 251 16.33 -38.44 -35.11
C TYR A 251 16.03 -39.00 -33.71
N ALA A 252 17.06 -39.17 -32.87
CA ALA A 252 16.89 -39.75 -31.54
C ALA A 252 16.46 -38.70 -30.50
N HIS A 253 16.88 -37.45 -30.65
CA HIS A 253 16.55 -36.36 -29.74
C HIS A 253 16.33 -35.04 -30.46
N GLU A 254 15.43 -34.19 -29.94
CA GLU A 254 15.12 -32.89 -30.54
C GLU A 254 16.32 -31.95 -30.66
N SER A 255 17.31 -32.08 -29.77
CA SER A 255 18.55 -31.29 -29.79
C SER A 255 19.39 -31.51 -31.05
N GLU A 256 19.15 -32.58 -31.82
CA GLU A 256 19.80 -32.82 -33.11
C GLU A 256 19.20 -31.97 -34.24
N MET A 257 17.97 -31.46 -34.04
CA MET A 257 17.25 -30.64 -35.02
C MET A 257 17.08 -29.19 -34.57
N VAL A 258 16.82 -28.95 -33.28
CA VAL A 258 16.62 -27.61 -32.71
C VAL A 258 17.89 -26.77 -32.91
N ASP A 259 17.72 -25.46 -33.10
CA ASP A 259 18.75 -24.48 -33.42
C ASP A 259 19.43 -24.65 -34.79
N HIS A 260 19.06 -25.66 -35.57
CA HIS A 260 19.51 -25.83 -36.95
C HIS A 260 18.52 -25.21 -37.94
N ASN A 261 18.99 -24.92 -39.15
CA ASN A 261 18.12 -24.44 -40.21
C ASN A 261 17.29 -25.62 -40.78
N VAL A 262 16.00 -25.39 -41.03
CA VAL A 262 15.04 -26.38 -41.55
C VAL A 262 15.47 -27.01 -42.88
N LYS A 263 16.38 -26.37 -43.60
CA LYS A 263 17.03 -26.95 -44.78
C LYS A 263 17.74 -28.30 -44.51
N MET A 264 18.13 -28.59 -43.26
CA MET A 264 18.79 -29.86 -42.91
C MET A 264 17.96 -31.11 -43.23
N ILE A 265 16.64 -30.97 -43.36
CA ILE A 265 15.72 -32.05 -43.71
C ILE A 265 15.23 -31.99 -45.17
N MET A 266 15.84 -31.14 -45.99
CA MET A 266 15.52 -30.98 -47.42
C MET A 266 16.65 -31.57 -48.29
N PRO A 267 16.34 -32.06 -49.50
CA PRO A 267 17.37 -32.37 -50.49
C PRO A 267 18.19 -31.13 -50.87
N ASP A 268 19.49 -31.30 -51.14
CA ASP A 268 20.43 -30.20 -51.43
C ASP A 268 19.93 -29.26 -52.55
N GLU A 269 19.35 -29.82 -53.62
CA GLU A 269 18.81 -29.07 -54.76
C GLU A 269 17.67 -28.11 -54.38
N VAL A 270 16.92 -28.43 -53.31
CA VAL A 270 15.80 -27.62 -52.80
C VAL A 270 16.31 -26.62 -51.76
N ALA A 271 17.26 -27.02 -50.91
CA ALA A 271 17.81 -26.17 -49.86
C ALA A 271 18.49 -24.89 -50.40
N VAL A 272 19.13 -24.97 -51.57
CA VAL A 272 19.80 -23.84 -52.23
C VAL A 272 18.81 -22.79 -52.75
N ASN A 273 17.62 -23.21 -53.18
CA ASN A 273 16.60 -22.31 -53.75
C ASN A 273 15.66 -21.70 -52.71
N HIS A 274 15.75 -22.11 -51.44
CA HIS A 274 14.87 -21.71 -50.35
C HIS A 274 15.18 -20.30 -49.79
N ASP A 275 16.29 -19.67 -50.15
CA ASP A 275 16.66 -18.32 -49.66
C ASP A 275 15.98 -17.16 -50.39
N GLY A 276 15.20 -17.44 -51.45
CA GLY A 276 14.70 -16.44 -52.40
C GLY A 276 13.20 -16.16 -52.39
N TYR A 277 12.43 -16.69 -51.43
CA TYR A 277 10.97 -16.52 -51.32
C TYR A 277 10.54 -15.88 -50.00
#